data_AF-U2DG09-F1
#
_entry.id   AF-U2DG09-F1
#
_cell.length_a   1.000
_cell.length_b   1.000
_cell.length_c   1.000
_cell.angle_alpha   90.00
_cell.angle_beta   90.00
_cell.angle_gamma   90.00
#
_symmetry.space_group_name_H-M   'P 1'
#
loop_
_entity.id
_entity.type
_entity.pdbx_description
1 polymer ?
#
loop_
_entity_poly.entity_id
_entity_poly.type
_entity_poly.pdbx_seq_one_letter_code
_entity_poly.pdbx_strand_id
1 'polypeptide(L)'
;LEKSTNSRFKSWDEIEKYLGNDINNKSEFSGVIEAMLKNRLAKDNSVAQKELEEKKQKKQEEDFCKLINYQFKKDILNPIEQFIENFNKLYPQGNINITYSDRLYMSNRIKISLISGRSIEVVLEPIIERNFIRKVQRNNFFGELATVIENQTPYLNKRKVVAWGGLYVDDKKGFNILLLEKEGEIYAEWVLLENTNSGLSTSRRPEPFAFQLDELEKEIQYVNVMHIYNSSILDFNINKIYEYISMYNL
;
A
#
# COMPACT_ATOMS: atom_id res chain seq x y z
N LEU A 1 15.52 -20.00 -27.40
CA LEU A 1 16.29 -19.25 -28.43
C LEU A 1 16.09 -17.76 -28.14
N GLU A 2 16.89 -17.21 -27.24
CA GLU A 2 16.92 -15.78 -26.96
C GLU A 2 17.65 -15.06 -28.10
N LYS A 3 17.01 -14.06 -28.72
CA LYS A 3 17.71 -13.15 -29.64
C LYS A 3 18.54 -12.17 -28.81
N SER A 4 19.84 -12.09 -29.13
CA SER A 4 20.84 -11.23 -28.48
C SER A 4 20.42 -9.75 -28.46
N THR A 5 20.68 -9.08 -27.34
CA THR A 5 20.45 -7.64 -27.09
C THR A 5 21.17 -6.71 -28.08
N ASN A 6 22.18 -7.21 -28.81
CA ASN A 6 22.89 -6.46 -29.85
C ASN A 6 22.15 -6.42 -31.21
N SER A 7 20.99 -7.05 -31.34
CA SER A 7 20.23 -7.12 -32.60
C SER A 7 19.06 -6.13 -32.70
N ARG A 8 18.93 -5.18 -31.75
CA ARG A 8 17.85 -4.19 -31.73
C ARG A 8 18.30 -2.90 -32.40
N PHE A 9 17.58 -2.47 -33.44
CA PHE A 9 17.76 -1.16 -34.05
C PHE A 9 17.38 -0.06 -33.05
N LYS A 10 18.24 0.95 -32.92
CA LYS A 10 18.13 2.04 -31.93
C LYS A 10 17.45 3.29 -32.50
N SER A 11 17.28 3.39 -33.81
CA SER A 11 16.60 4.51 -34.48
C SER A 11 15.95 4.09 -35.81
N TRP A 12 15.05 4.94 -36.32
CA TRP A 12 14.45 4.78 -37.65
C TRP A 12 15.50 4.85 -38.77
N ASP A 13 16.55 5.64 -38.60
CA ASP A 13 17.64 5.77 -39.59
C ASP A 13 18.49 4.49 -39.72
N GLU A 14 18.66 3.73 -38.63
CA GLU A 14 19.33 2.43 -38.67
C GLU A 14 18.52 1.38 -39.46
N ILE A 15 17.20 1.48 -39.39
CA ILE A 15 16.27 0.61 -40.12
C ILE A 15 16.35 0.90 -41.62
N GLU A 16 16.37 2.18 -42.01
CA GLU A 16 16.46 2.61 -43.40
C GLU A 16 17.77 2.16 -44.06
N LYS A 17 18.90 2.27 -43.34
CA LYS A 17 20.20 1.76 -43.80
C LYS A 17 20.27 0.24 -43.89
N TYR A 18 19.63 -0.48 -42.97
CA TYR A 18 19.62 -1.94 -43.00
C TYR A 18 18.77 -2.47 -44.17
N LEU A 19 17.61 -1.86 -44.41
CA LEU A 19 16.73 -2.21 -45.54
C LEU A 19 17.35 -1.81 -46.88
N GLY A 20 18.10 -0.70 -46.95
CA GLY A 20 18.72 -0.21 -48.18
C GLY A 20 19.81 -1.12 -48.78
N ASN A 21 20.36 -2.06 -48.00
CA ASN A 21 21.50 -2.89 -48.44
C ASN A 21 21.13 -4.22 -49.11
N ASP A 22 19.87 -4.67 -49.07
CA ASP A 22 19.45 -5.97 -49.66
C ASP A 22 18.52 -5.86 -50.89
N ILE A 23 18.25 -4.64 -51.40
CA ILE A 23 17.30 -4.42 -52.51
C ILE A 23 18.02 -4.47 -53.87
N ASN A 24 18.73 -5.56 -54.16
CA ASN A 24 19.15 -5.89 -55.53
C ASN A 24 18.36 -7.07 -56.15
N ASN A 25 17.29 -7.51 -55.51
CA ASN A 25 16.29 -8.38 -56.12
C ASN A 25 14.89 -7.78 -55.96
N LYS A 26 14.40 -7.13 -57.02
CA LYS A 26 13.00 -6.66 -57.11
C LYS A 26 12.06 -7.86 -57.24
N SER A 27 11.68 -8.41 -56.09
CA SER A 27 10.56 -9.35 -55.94
C SER A 27 9.24 -8.58 -55.97
N GLU A 28 8.23 -9.13 -56.64
CA GLU A 28 6.86 -8.60 -56.79
C GLU A 28 6.16 -8.31 -55.45
N PHE A 29 6.70 -8.81 -54.34
CA PHE A 29 6.16 -8.70 -52.99
C PHE A 29 6.89 -7.69 -52.09
N SER A 30 7.87 -6.91 -52.59
CA SER A 30 8.73 -6.06 -51.75
C SER A 30 7.95 -5.04 -50.90
N GLY A 31 6.95 -4.36 -51.48
CA GLY A 31 6.14 -3.37 -50.75
C GLY A 31 5.23 -3.99 -49.69
N VAL A 32 4.71 -5.20 -49.93
CA VAL A 32 3.89 -5.94 -48.94
C VAL A 32 4.76 -6.43 -47.78
N ILE A 33 5.98 -6.89 -48.07
CA ILE A 33 6.96 -7.31 -47.07
C ILE A 33 7.40 -6.11 -46.21
N GLU A 34 7.68 -4.96 -46.81
CA GLU A 34 8.01 -3.72 -46.08
C GLU A 34 6.88 -3.28 -45.14
N ALA A 35 5.63 -3.29 -45.61
CA ALA A 35 4.47 -2.97 -44.78
C ALA A 35 4.30 -3.98 -43.62
N MET A 36 4.51 -5.27 -43.90
CA MET A 36 4.46 -6.33 -42.89
C MET A 36 5.56 -6.15 -41.82
N LEU A 37 6.79 -5.83 -42.25
CA LEU A 37 7.92 -5.54 -41.36
C LEU A 37 7.64 -4.31 -40.49
N LYS A 38 7.15 -3.21 -41.09
CA LYS A 38 6.78 -2.00 -40.35
C LYS A 38 5.72 -2.26 -39.29
N ASN A 39 4.67 -3.01 -39.63
CA ASN A 39 3.61 -3.38 -38.69
C ASN A 39 4.14 -4.28 -37.56
N ARG A 40 5.04 -5.23 -37.89
CA ARG A 40 5.63 -6.12 -36.89
C ARG A 40 6.55 -5.36 -35.93
N LEU A 41 7.40 -4.49 -36.44
CA LEU A 41 8.29 -3.64 -35.63
C LEU A 41 7.49 -2.69 -34.75
N ALA A 42 6.41 -2.08 -35.26
CA ALA A 42 5.52 -1.24 -34.47
C ALA A 42 4.87 -2.02 -33.30
N LYS A 43 4.42 -3.26 -33.56
CA LYS A 43 3.86 -4.13 -32.53
C LYS A 43 4.92 -4.55 -31.50
N ASP A 44 6.09 -4.99 -31.94
CA ASP A 44 7.18 -5.42 -31.05
C ASP A 44 7.68 -4.25 -30.18
N ASN A 45 7.77 -3.03 -30.74
CA ASN A 45 8.08 -1.82 -29.99
C ASN A 45 7.00 -1.46 -28.96
N SER A 46 5.72 -1.55 -29.32
CA SER A 46 4.61 -1.31 -28.40
C SER A 46 4.61 -2.29 -27.22
N VAL A 47 4.89 -3.58 -27.48
CA VAL A 47 5.04 -4.59 -26.42
C VAL A 47 6.23 -4.26 -25.51
N ALA A 48 7.39 -3.94 -26.10
CA ALA A 48 8.58 -3.61 -25.33
C ALA A 48 8.40 -2.34 -24.46
N GLN A 49 7.69 -1.33 -24.96
CA GLN A 49 7.34 -0.14 -24.19
C GLN A 49 6.42 -0.47 -23.01
N LYS A 50 5.37 -1.26 -23.24
CA LYS A 50 4.44 -1.69 -22.20
C LYS A 50 5.14 -2.48 -21.10
N GLU A 51 6.00 -3.43 -21.46
CA GLU A 51 6.80 -4.21 -20.50
C GLU A 51 7.75 -3.33 -19.68
N LEU A 52 8.33 -2.30 -20.31
CA LEU A 52 9.22 -1.35 -19.62
C LEU A 52 8.44 -0.48 -18.62
N GLU A 53 7.26 -0.01 -18.98
CA GLU A 53 6.38 0.77 -18.10
C GLU A 53 5.90 -0.08 -16.92
N GLU A 54 5.44 -1.30 -17.15
CA GLU A 54 5.03 -2.24 -16.10
C GLU A 54 6.19 -2.54 -15.12
N LYS A 55 7.41 -2.74 -15.64
CA LYS A 55 8.60 -2.94 -14.80
C LYS A 55 8.94 -1.69 -13.98
N LYS A 56 8.86 -0.50 -14.58
CA LYS A 56 9.10 0.77 -13.87
C LYS A 56 8.08 0.96 -12.75
N GLN A 57 6.79 0.76 -13.04
CA GLN A 57 5.72 0.92 -12.07
C GLN A 57 5.86 -0.08 -10.91
N LYS A 58 6.14 -1.36 -11.21
CA LYS A 58 6.38 -2.37 -10.19
C LYS A 58 7.56 -2.00 -9.28
N LYS A 59 8.66 -1.51 -9.86
CA LYS A 59 9.82 -1.06 -9.07
C LYS A 59 9.48 0.13 -8.17
N GLN A 60 8.73 1.11 -8.68
CA GLN A 60 8.28 2.26 -7.88
C GLN A 60 7.42 1.83 -6.69
N GLU A 61 6.49 0.89 -6.90
CA GLU A 61 5.67 0.33 -5.81
C GLU A 61 6.51 -0.44 -4.79
N GLU A 62 7.49 -1.24 -5.24
CA GLU A 62 8.41 -1.96 -4.36
C GLU A 62 9.24 -0.99 -3.51
N ASP A 63 9.78 0.06 -4.12
CA ASP A 63 10.59 1.07 -3.41
C ASP A 63 9.73 1.89 -2.43
N PHE A 64 8.48 2.20 -2.80
CA PHE A 64 7.49 2.80 -1.90
C PHE A 64 7.19 1.91 -0.69
N CYS A 65 6.91 0.62 -0.91
CA CYS A 65 6.64 -0.33 0.17
C CYS A 65 7.85 -0.46 1.11
N LYS A 66 9.07 -0.54 0.57
CA LYS A 66 10.31 -0.58 1.37
C LYS A 66 10.47 0.66 2.25
N LEU A 67 10.16 1.85 1.72
CA LEU A 67 10.24 3.10 2.48
C LEU A 67 9.28 3.08 3.68
N ILE A 68 8.02 2.68 3.45
CA ILE A 68 7.01 2.56 4.51
C ILE A 68 7.44 1.53 5.56
N ASN A 69 7.92 0.36 5.12
CA ASN A 69 8.36 -0.69 6.04
C ASN A 69 9.59 -0.28 6.84
N TYR A 70 10.51 0.48 6.24
CA TYR A 70 11.64 1.06 6.95
C TYR A 70 11.16 2.01 8.05
N GLN A 71 10.22 2.90 7.73
CA GLN A 71 9.66 3.84 8.69
C GLN A 71 8.91 3.12 9.82
N PHE A 72 8.07 2.13 9.50
CA PHE A 72 7.41 1.28 10.50
C PHE A 72 8.41 0.58 11.40
N LYS A 73 9.45 -0.01 10.81
CA LYS A 73 10.49 -0.71 11.56
C LYS A 73 11.17 0.22 12.55
N LYS A 74 11.58 1.40 12.07
CA LYS A 74 12.32 2.39 12.86
C LYS A 74 11.47 2.99 13.98
N ASP A 75 10.24 3.43 13.67
CA ASP A 75 9.45 4.28 14.54
C ASP A 75 8.48 3.48 15.44
N ILE A 76 8.15 2.24 15.07
CA ILE A 76 7.16 1.42 15.78
C ILE A 76 7.75 0.09 16.24
N LEU A 77 8.31 -0.72 15.33
CA LEU A 77 8.76 -2.06 15.66
C LEU A 77 9.96 -2.07 16.62
N ASN A 78 11.06 -1.40 16.27
CA ASN A 78 12.28 -1.39 17.09
C ASN A 78 12.00 -0.85 18.52
N PRO A 79 11.20 0.22 18.71
CA PRO A 79 10.82 0.66 20.05
C PRO A 79 10.03 -0.40 20.85
N ILE A 80 9.09 -1.10 20.21
CA ILE A 80 8.35 -2.22 20.84
C ILE A 80 9.30 -3.35 21.24
N GLU A 81 10.22 -3.74 20.36
CA GLU A 81 11.23 -4.77 20.63
C GLU A 81 12.09 -4.39 21.83
N GLN A 82 12.61 -3.16 21.87
CA GLN A 82 13.42 -2.65 22.98
C GLN A 82 12.64 -2.62 24.30
N PHE A 83 11.37 -2.19 24.26
CA PHE A 83 10.50 -2.17 25.43
C PHE A 83 10.31 -3.59 26.00
N ILE A 84 9.99 -4.56 25.13
CA ILE A 84 9.79 -5.96 25.53
C ILE A 84 11.09 -6.60 26.02
N GLU A 85 12.22 -6.36 25.36
CA GLU A 85 13.53 -6.86 25.78
C GLU A 85 13.88 -6.37 27.19
N ASN A 86 13.65 -5.08 27.46
CA ASN A 86 13.88 -4.50 28.78
C ASN A 86 12.97 -5.09 29.85
N PHE A 87 11.69 -5.31 29.55
CA PHE A 87 10.77 -5.98 30.46
C PHE A 87 11.22 -7.41 30.78
N ASN A 88 11.51 -8.22 29.75
CA ASN A 88 11.92 -9.62 29.92
C ASN A 88 13.24 -9.76 30.70
N LYS A 89 14.15 -8.78 30.63
CA LYS A 89 15.37 -8.75 31.48
C LYS A 89 15.05 -8.59 32.97
N LEU A 90 13.97 -7.89 33.30
CA LEU A 90 13.59 -7.57 34.68
C LEU A 90 12.64 -8.62 35.30
N TYR A 91 11.95 -9.41 34.49
CA TYR A 91 10.97 -10.39 34.94
C TYR A 91 11.37 -11.84 34.57
N PRO A 92 11.90 -12.65 35.51
CA PRO A 92 12.45 -13.97 35.19
C PRO A 92 11.40 -15.09 35.09
N GLN A 93 10.13 -14.85 35.47
CA GLN A 93 9.11 -15.90 35.58
C GLN A 93 8.28 -16.11 34.31
N GLY A 94 8.59 -15.40 33.22
CA GLY A 94 7.92 -15.54 31.94
C GLY A 94 8.46 -14.51 30.94
N ASN A 95 8.18 -14.73 29.65
CA ASN A 95 8.62 -13.84 28.58
C ASN A 95 7.44 -13.40 27.73
N ILE A 96 7.42 -12.11 27.39
CA ILE A 96 6.64 -11.60 26.26
C ILE A 96 7.39 -11.96 24.98
N ASN A 97 6.70 -12.55 24.01
CA ASN A 97 7.29 -12.99 22.75
C ASN A 97 6.69 -12.26 21.56
N ILE A 98 7.52 -11.91 20.57
CA ILE A 98 7.07 -11.30 19.31
C ILE A 98 7.20 -12.34 18.20
N THR A 99 6.12 -12.55 17.46
CA THR A 99 6.09 -13.38 16.25
C THR A 99 5.85 -12.48 15.04
N TYR A 100 6.65 -12.69 14.00
CA TYR A 100 6.60 -11.90 12.77
C TYR A 100 5.88 -12.70 11.68
N SER A 101 4.95 -12.06 10.99
CA SER A 101 4.31 -12.60 9.80
C SER A 101 4.72 -11.74 8.61
N ASP A 102 5.80 -12.15 7.94
CA ASP A 102 6.29 -11.45 6.76
C ASP A 102 5.51 -11.86 5.51
N ARG A 103 4.90 -10.88 4.86
CA ARG A 103 4.51 -10.99 3.45
C ARG A 103 5.35 -10.00 2.66
N LEU A 104 6.45 -10.46 2.06
CA LEU A 104 7.23 -9.82 0.98
C LEU A 104 6.97 -8.30 0.79
N TYR A 105 7.32 -7.49 1.79
CA TYR A 105 7.17 -6.03 1.82
C TYR A 105 5.74 -5.46 1.69
N MET A 106 4.70 -6.27 1.51
CA MET A 106 3.34 -5.82 1.22
C MET A 106 2.48 -5.63 2.47
N SER A 107 2.87 -6.21 3.59
CA SER A 107 2.23 -5.98 4.88
C SER A 107 3.20 -6.32 5.99
N ASN A 108 3.22 -5.52 7.04
CA ASN A 108 3.86 -5.88 8.30
C ASN A 108 2.78 -6.35 9.26
N ARG A 109 2.97 -7.54 9.81
CA ARG A 109 2.14 -8.03 10.91
C ARG A 109 3.04 -8.60 11.98
N ILE A 110 2.94 -8.06 13.18
CA ILE A 110 3.57 -8.62 14.37
C ILE A 110 2.49 -9.06 15.35
N LYS A 111 2.73 -10.18 16.01
CA LYS A 111 1.90 -10.67 17.10
C LYS A 111 2.74 -10.74 18.37
N ILE A 112 2.34 -9.96 19.36
CA ILE A 112 2.94 -9.91 20.69
C ILE A 112 2.12 -10.84 21.59
N SER A 113 2.73 -11.93 22.03
CA SER A 113 2.14 -12.88 22.96
C SER A 113 2.55 -12.53 24.37
N LEU A 114 1.56 -12.19 25.21
CA LEU A 114 1.76 -11.70 26.57
C LEU A 114 1.80 -12.86 27.57
N ILE A 115 2.36 -12.61 28.76
CA ILE A 115 2.46 -13.61 29.83
C ILE A 115 1.07 -13.97 30.37
N SER A 116 0.14 -13.03 30.33
CA SER A 116 -1.28 -13.21 30.66
C SER A 116 -2.02 -14.22 29.75
N GLY A 117 -1.38 -14.68 28.67
CA GLY A 117 -1.99 -15.54 27.64
C GLY A 117 -2.77 -14.76 26.58
N ARG A 118 -2.88 -13.44 26.71
CA ARG A 118 -3.51 -12.55 25.71
C ARG A 118 -2.54 -12.23 24.59
N SER A 119 -3.06 -11.70 23.48
CA SER A 119 -2.22 -11.26 22.37
C SER A 119 -2.59 -9.89 21.81
N ILE A 120 -1.55 -9.17 21.40
CA ILE A 120 -1.67 -7.90 20.69
C ILE A 120 -1.12 -8.09 19.28
N GLU A 121 -1.93 -7.80 18.27
CA GLU A 121 -1.48 -7.73 16.88
C GLU A 121 -1.26 -6.28 16.48
N VAL A 122 -0.12 -5.98 15.87
CA VAL A 122 0.11 -4.71 15.19
C VAL A 122 0.27 -5.00 13.71
N VAL A 123 -0.64 -4.44 12.92
CA VAL A 123 -0.73 -4.65 11.48
C VAL A 123 -0.53 -3.31 10.77
N LEU A 124 0.21 -3.31 9.67
CA LEU A 124 0.37 -2.17 8.78
C LEU A 124 0.46 -2.62 7.32
N GLU A 125 -0.32 -2.00 6.45
CA GLU A 125 -0.33 -2.24 5.01
C GLU A 125 -0.09 -0.93 4.23
N PRO A 126 0.92 -0.86 3.34
CA PRO A 126 1.07 0.21 2.37
C PRO A 126 -0.16 0.35 1.45
N ILE A 127 -0.60 1.59 1.20
CA ILE A 127 -1.71 1.91 0.31
C ILE A 127 -1.19 2.07 -1.11
N ILE A 128 -1.30 1.01 -1.92
CA ILE A 128 -0.92 1.02 -3.33
C ILE A 128 -2.09 1.55 -4.15
N GLU A 129 -1.95 2.73 -4.78
CA GLU A 129 -3.03 3.43 -5.50
C GLU A 129 -3.80 2.56 -6.50
N ARG A 130 -3.11 1.67 -7.24
CA ARG A 130 -3.77 0.80 -8.22
C ARG A 130 -4.85 -0.08 -7.60
N ASN A 131 -4.71 -0.42 -6.31
CA ASN A 131 -5.64 -1.25 -5.58
C ASN A 131 -6.93 -0.50 -5.22
N PHE A 132 -6.98 0.82 -5.43
CA PHE A 132 -8.11 1.71 -5.14
C PHE A 132 -8.80 2.22 -6.40
N ILE A 133 -8.45 1.70 -7.58
CA ILE A 133 -9.18 1.99 -8.82
C ILE A 133 -10.49 1.20 -8.79
N ARG A 134 -11.62 1.89 -8.93
CA ARG A 134 -12.97 1.32 -8.90
C ARG A 134 -13.74 1.74 -10.14
N LYS A 135 -14.63 0.86 -10.61
CA LYS A 135 -15.68 1.22 -11.57
C LYS A 135 -16.92 1.62 -10.77
N VAL A 136 -17.31 2.89 -10.84
CA VAL A 136 -18.45 3.43 -10.11
C VAL A 136 -19.52 3.92 -11.08
N GLN A 137 -20.78 3.85 -10.68
CA GLN A 137 -21.89 4.42 -11.45
C GLN A 137 -22.14 5.83 -10.96
N ARG A 138 -22.09 6.81 -11.87
CA ARG A 138 -22.39 8.22 -11.57
C ARG A 138 -23.32 8.78 -12.63
N ASN A 139 -24.21 9.67 -12.23
CA ASN A 139 -24.97 10.46 -13.19
C ASN A 139 -24.02 11.34 -14.00
N ASN A 140 -24.12 11.27 -15.32
CA ASN A 140 -23.44 12.18 -16.23
C ASN A 140 -24.09 13.57 -16.16
N PHE A 141 -23.53 14.54 -16.91
CA PHE A 141 -24.05 15.90 -16.97
C PHE A 141 -25.52 15.98 -17.42
N PHE A 142 -26.03 14.95 -18.10
CA PHE A 142 -27.41 14.84 -18.56
C PHE A 142 -28.31 14.00 -17.63
N GLY A 143 -27.80 13.57 -16.47
CA GLY A 143 -28.55 12.79 -15.48
C GLY A 143 -28.62 11.29 -15.74
N GLU A 144 -27.93 10.77 -16.77
CA GLU A 144 -27.92 9.34 -17.10
C GLU A 144 -26.81 8.61 -16.34
N LEU A 145 -27.07 7.37 -15.92
CA LEU A 145 -26.08 6.54 -15.25
C LEU A 145 -24.96 6.14 -16.23
N ALA A 146 -23.75 6.60 -15.95
CA ALA A 146 -22.54 6.24 -16.68
C ALA A 146 -21.54 5.54 -15.74
N THR A 147 -20.85 4.52 -16.26
CA THR A 147 -19.76 3.86 -15.55
C THR A 147 -18.49 4.68 -15.71
N VAL A 148 -17.95 5.17 -14.61
CA VAL A 148 -16.71 5.96 -14.53
C VAL A 148 -15.64 5.14 -13.81
N ILE A 149 -14.40 5.22 -14.28
CA ILE A 149 -13.24 4.68 -13.57
C ILE A 149 -12.71 5.78 -12.66
N GLU A 150 -12.77 5.55 -11.35
CA GLU A 150 -12.36 6.52 -10.34
C GLU A 150 -11.30 5.92 -9.41
N ASN A 151 -10.38 6.77 -8.95
CA ASN A 151 -9.42 6.44 -7.91
C ASN A 151 -10.02 6.80 -6.54
N GLN A 152 -10.24 5.80 -5.70
CA GLN A 152 -10.79 5.91 -4.35
C GLN A 152 -9.68 5.84 -3.27
N THR A 153 -8.47 6.28 -3.60
CA THR A 153 -7.36 6.32 -2.63
C THR A 153 -7.77 7.17 -1.42
N PRO A 154 -7.60 6.68 -0.19
CA PRO A 154 -8.05 7.36 1.02
C PRO A 154 -7.26 8.65 1.30
N TYR A 155 -7.98 9.71 1.69
CA TYR A 155 -7.42 10.98 2.16
C TYR A 155 -7.96 11.30 3.56
N LEU A 156 -7.10 11.86 4.42
CA LEU A 156 -7.47 12.38 5.73
C LEU A 156 -7.02 13.83 5.84
N ASN A 157 -7.95 14.75 6.12
CA ASN A 157 -7.67 16.19 6.21
C ASN A 157 -6.85 16.73 5.00
N LYS A 158 -7.25 16.32 3.78
CA LYS A 158 -6.58 16.65 2.50
C LYS A 158 -5.18 16.06 2.30
N ARG A 159 -4.71 15.20 3.22
CA ARG A 159 -3.44 14.48 3.09
C ARG A 159 -3.71 13.05 2.67
N LYS A 160 -2.93 12.55 1.72
CA LYS A 160 -3.06 11.18 1.25
C LYS A 160 -2.64 10.21 2.35
N VAL A 161 -3.43 9.16 2.57
CA VAL A 161 -3.03 8.05 3.44
C VAL A 161 -2.16 7.10 2.63
N VAL A 162 -0.91 6.95 3.03
CA VAL A 162 0.09 6.13 2.33
C VAL A 162 0.29 4.76 2.99
N ALA A 163 -0.09 4.60 4.25
CA ALA A 163 -0.19 3.31 4.92
C ALA A 163 -1.32 3.31 5.94
N TRP A 164 -1.95 2.16 6.13
CA TRP A 164 -3.02 1.96 7.10
C TRP A 164 -2.78 0.70 7.91
N GLY A 165 -3.11 0.78 9.18
CA GLY A 165 -2.92 -0.30 10.10
C GLY A 165 -3.70 -0.11 11.38
N GLY A 166 -3.36 -0.93 12.35
CA GLY A 166 -3.92 -0.82 13.68
C GLY A 166 -3.21 -1.72 14.67
N LEU A 167 -3.42 -1.39 15.93
CA LEU A 167 -3.15 -2.26 17.05
C LEU A 167 -4.46 -2.92 17.46
N TYR A 168 -4.45 -4.24 17.61
CA TYR A 168 -5.61 -5.06 17.93
C TYR A 168 -5.30 -5.93 19.14
N VAL A 169 -6.17 -5.90 20.14
CA VAL A 169 -6.07 -6.74 21.34
C VAL A 169 -7.18 -7.76 21.28
N ASP A 170 -6.80 -9.04 21.18
CA ASP A 170 -7.71 -10.17 21.00
C ASP A 170 -8.82 -9.89 19.96
N ASP A 171 -8.46 -9.19 18.87
CA ASP A 171 -9.32 -8.76 17.76
C ASP A 171 -10.51 -7.84 18.10
N LYS A 172 -10.56 -7.28 19.31
CA LYS A 172 -11.76 -6.58 19.82
C LYS A 172 -11.53 -5.12 20.15
N LYS A 173 -10.38 -4.79 20.74
CA LYS A 173 -10.02 -3.44 21.19
C LYS A 173 -8.76 -2.96 20.51
N GLY A 174 -8.57 -1.66 20.42
CA GLY A 174 -7.45 -1.13 19.67
C GLY A 174 -7.61 0.30 19.22
N PHE A 175 -6.73 0.69 18.30
CA PHE A 175 -6.79 1.95 17.57
C PHE A 175 -6.08 1.78 16.23
N ASN A 176 -6.45 2.59 15.25
CA ASN A 176 -5.80 2.58 13.96
C ASN A 176 -4.49 3.38 14.00
N ILE A 177 -3.53 2.95 13.18
CA ILE A 177 -2.26 3.63 12.95
C ILE A 177 -2.23 4.00 11.47
N LEU A 178 -2.06 5.27 11.17
CA LEU A 178 -2.05 5.77 9.80
C LEU A 178 -0.74 6.47 9.50
N LEU A 179 -0.29 6.36 8.26
CA LEU A 179 0.81 7.13 7.73
C LEU A 179 0.28 8.13 6.70
N LEU A 180 0.46 9.41 6.94
CA LEU A 180 -0.04 10.51 6.12
C LEU A 180 1.10 11.17 5.35
N GLU A 181 0.93 11.31 4.04
CA GLU A 181 1.89 12.04 3.19
C GLU A 181 2.12 13.47 3.72
N LYS A 182 3.37 13.93 3.65
CA LYS A 182 3.76 15.32 3.88
C LYS A 182 4.26 15.91 2.57
N GLU A 183 3.68 17.03 2.17
CA GLU A 183 4.04 17.69 0.94
C GLU A 183 5.50 18.17 1.00
N GLY A 184 6.31 17.77 0.01
CA GLY A 184 7.73 18.14 -0.07
C GLY A 184 8.68 17.32 0.82
N GLU A 185 8.19 16.35 1.59
CA GLU A 185 9.02 15.48 2.42
C GLU A 185 9.07 14.05 1.89
N ILE A 186 10.24 13.39 2.03
CA ILE A 186 10.41 11.97 1.67
C ILE A 186 9.70 11.07 2.69
N TYR A 187 9.70 11.47 3.97
CA TYR A 187 9.06 10.72 5.04
C TYR A 187 7.65 11.24 5.28
N ALA A 188 6.76 10.31 5.59
CA ALA A 188 5.38 10.61 5.94
C ALA A 188 5.22 10.72 7.46
N GLU A 189 4.02 11.08 7.92
CA GLU A 189 3.73 11.31 9.33
C GLU A 189 2.85 10.21 9.92
N TRP A 190 3.26 9.66 11.05
CA TRP A 190 2.39 8.78 11.82
C TRP A 190 1.33 9.58 12.56
N VAL A 191 0.09 9.12 12.48
CA VAL A 191 -1.01 9.56 13.35
C VAL A 191 -1.77 8.35 13.88
N LEU A 192 -2.41 8.52 15.02
CA LEU A 192 -3.30 7.52 15.60
C LEU A 192 -4.75 7.94 15.37
N LEU A 193 -5.61 6.96 15.14
CA LEU A 193 -7.05 7.19 15.03
C LEU A 193 -7.76 6.29 16.03
N GLU A 194 -8.38 6.93 17.02
CA GLU A 194 -9.18 6.25 18.03
C GLU A 194 -10.64 6.31 17.70
N ASN A 195 -11.27 5.14 17.64
CA ASN A 195 -12.68 5.01 17.33
C ASN A 195 -13.46 4.52 18.55
N THR A 196 -14.60 5.16 18.79
CA THR A 196 -15.58 4.79 19.82
C THR A 196 -16.96 4.76 19.22
N ASN A 197 -17.93 4.13 19.88
CA ASN A 197 -19.31 4.18 19.40
C ASN A 197 -19.91 5.55 19.72
N SER A 198 -20.60 6.14 18.75
CA SER A 198 -21.44 7.32 19.01
C SER A 198 -22.77 6.89 19.67
N GLY A 199 -23.57 7.88 20.09
CA GLY A 199 -24.95 7.66 20.52
C GLY A 199 -25.89 7.15 19.41
N LEU A 200 -25.46 7.18 18.15
CA LEU A 200 -26.22 6.69 16.99
C LEU A 200 -25.97 5.20 16.70
N SER A 201 -24.95 4.59 17.32
CA SER A 201 -24.58 3.21 17.05
C SER A 201 -25.60 2.22 17.62
N THR A 202 -26.17 1.39 16.75
CA THR A 202 -27.06 0.28 17.12
C THR A 202 -26.31 -1.02 17.42
N SER A 203 -25.07 -1.15 16.93
CA SER A 203 -24.21 -2.32 17.12
C SER A 203 -22.88 -1.90 17.74
N ARG A 204 -22.81 -1.94 19.07
CA ARG A 204 -21.65 -1.42 19.80
C ARG A 204 -20.46 -2.37 19.72
N ARG A 205 -19.30 -1.84 19.32
CA ARG A 205 -18.00 -2.53 19.39
C ARG A 205 -17.34 -2.28 20.74
N PRO A 206 -16.49 -3.18 21.26
CA PRO A 206 -15.68 -2.90 22.45
C PRO A 206 -14.78 -1.69 22.23
N GLU A 207 -14.89 -0.68 23.09
CA GLU A 207 -14.17 0.59 22.92
C GLU A 207 -12.84 0.63 23.69
N PRO A 208 -11.86 1.41 23.20
CA PRO A 208 -11.76 1.89 21.82
C PRO A 208 -11.43 0.72 20.86
N PHE A 209 -11.70 0.89 19.56
CA PHE A 209 -11.42 -0.12 18.53
C PHE A 209 -10.71 0.43 17.31
N ALA A 210 -10.02 -0.47 16.60
CA ALA A 210 -9.45 -0.22 15.29
C ALA A 210 -10.41 -0.76 14.20
N PHE A 211 -10.59 0.02 13.14
CA PHE A 211 -11.18 -0.44 11.89
C PHE A 211 -10.22 -1.37 11.16
N GLN A 212 -10.77 -2.41 10.54
CA GLN A 212 -10.04 -3.29 9.64
C GLN A 212 -9.71 -2.58 8.33
N LEU A 213 -8.79 -3.14 7.55
CA LEU A 213 -8.36 -2.52 6.29
C LEU A 213 -9.49 -2.41 5.25
N ASP A 214 -10.40 -3.39 5.21
CA ASP A 214 -11.56 -3.38 4.32
C ASP A 214 -12.63 -2.36 4.72
N GLU A 215 -12.54 -1.82 5.95
CA GLU A 215 -13.36 -0.71 6.43
C GLU A 215 -12.77 0.66 6.01
N LEU A 216 -11.49 0.74 5.65
CA LEU A 216 -10.76 1.99 5.37
C LEU A 216 -11.48 2.94 4.39
N GLU A 217 -11.80 2.45 3.19
CA GLU A 217 -12.44 3.27 2.13
C GLU A 217 -13.78 3.85 2.60
N LYS A 218 -14.48 3.13 3.48
CA LYS A 218 -15.81 3.51 3.97
C LYS A 218 -15.75 4.45 5.15
N GLU A 219 -14.85 4.17 6.11
CA GLU A 219 -14.85 4.83 7.42
C GLU A 219 -14.02 6.11 7.43
N ILE A 220 -12.98 6.21 6.60
CA ILE A 220 -12.07 7.36 6.66
C ILE A 220 -12.73 8.69 6.27
N GLN A 221 -13.71 8.66 5.37
CA GLN A 221 -14.49 9.84 4.97
C GLN A 221 -15.37 10.37 6.10
N TYR A 222 -15.63 9.54 7.13
CA TYR A 222 -16.47 9.90 8.26
C TYR A 222 -15.69 10.45 9.47
N VAL A 223 -14.36 10.58 9.35
CA VAL A 223 -13.54 11.20 10.41
C VAL A 223 -13.88 12.69 10.52
N ASN A 224 -14.11 13.17 11.75
CA ASN A 224 -14.55 14.54 12.07
C ASN A 224 -15.93 14.96 11.54
N VAL A 225 -16.79 14.00 11.15
CA VAL A 225 -18.19 14.27 10.80
C VAL A 225 -19.14 13.39 11.61
N MET A 226 -20.43 13.74 11.63
CA MET A 226 -21.44 12.97 12.35
C MET A 226 -21.61 11.57 11.71
N HIS A 227 -21.33 10.52 12.47
CA HIS A 227 -21.39 9.13 12.02
C HIS A 227 -21.76 8.19 13.19
N ILE A 228 -21.99 6.90 12.92
CA ILE A 228 -22.26 5.90 13.98
C ILE A 228 -21.05 5.68 14.91
N TYR A 229 -19.85 6.09 14.48
CA TYR A 229 -18.64 6.08 15.28
C TYR A 229 -18.11 7.50 15.50
N ASN A 230 -17.49 7.74 16.66
CA ASN A 230 -16.68 8.94 16.88
C ASN A 230 -15.22 8.59 16.63
N SER A 231 -14.57 9.31 15.74
CA SER A 231 -13.17 9.10 15.38
C SER A 231 -12.32 10.31 15.73
N SER A 232 -11.32 10.12 16.59
CA SER A 232 -10.41 11.17 17.05
C SER A 232 -9.01 10.95 16.51
N ILE A 233 -8.43 11.97 15.87
CA ILE A 233 -7.06 11.94 15.36
C ILE A 233 -6.14 12.43 16.47
N LEU A 234 -5.09 11.67 16.74
CA LEU A 234 -4.07 12.00 17.73
C LEU A 234 -2.68 11.96 17.06
N ASP A 235 -1.78 12.80 17.56
CA ASP A 235 -0.37 12.70 17.21
C ASP A 235 0.18 11.32 17.61
N PHE A 236 1.08 10.79 16.79
CA PHE A 236 1.70 9.52 17.10
C PHE A 236 2.53 9.59 18.38
N ASN A 237 2.23 8.68 19.30
CA ASN A 237 2.97 8.51 20.54
C ASN A 237 3.15 7.02 20.83
N ILE A 238 4.39 6.54 20.75
CA ILE A 238 4.75 5.14 20.99
C ILE A 238 4.35 4.66 22.40
N ASN A 239 4.28 5.56 23.39
CA ASN A 239 3.90 5.22 24.76
C ASN A 239 2.49 4.62 24.82
N LYS A 240 1.59 4.99 23.90
CA LYS A 240 0.25 4.42 23.84
C LYS A 240 0.28 2.91 23.53
N ILE A 241 1.24 2.46 22.73
CA ILE A 241 1.45 1.02 22.47
C ILE A 241 1.98 0.34 23.74
N TYR A 242 2.92 0.98 24.45
CA TYR A 242 3.45 0.44 25.71
C TYR A 242 2.38 0.32 26.78
N GLU A 243 1.48 1.30 26.90
CA GLU A 243 0.32 1.26 27.79
C GLU A 243 -0.58 0.07 27.51
N TYR A 244 -0.84 -0.22 26.22
CA TYR A 244 -1.60 -1.41 25.83
C TYR A 244 -0.87 -2.70 26.22
N ILE A 245 0.41 -2.82 25.93
CA ILE A 245 1.20 -3.99 26.32
C ILE A 245 1.16 -4.18 27.85
N SER A 246 1.36 -3.10 28.62
CA SER A 246 1.32 -3.14 30.08
C SER A 246 -0.05 -3.52 30.62
N MET A 247 -1.13 -2.87 30.15
CA MET A 247 -2.49 -3.09 30.62
C MET A 247 -2.99 -4.51 30.36
N TYR A 248 -2.58 -5.13 29.26
CA TYR A 248 -3.04 -6.46 28.87
C TYR A 248 -2.10 -7.60 29.31
N ASN A 249 -0.92 -7.28 29.85
CA ASN A 249 0.01 -8.27 30.38
C ASN A 249 -0.25 -8.61 31.87
N LEU A 250 -1.26 -8.00 32.49
CA LEU A 250 -1.73 -8.29 33.85
C LEU A 250 -2.30 -9.71 34.00
#